data_AF-A0A812K5F1-F1
#
_entry.id   AF-A0A812K5F1-F1
#
_cell.length_a   1.000
_cell.length_b   1.000
_cell.length_c   1.000
_cell.angle_alpha   90.00
_cell.angle_beta   90.00
_cell.angle_gamma   90.00
#
_symmetry.space_group_name_H-M   'P 1'
#
loop_
_entity.id
_entity.type
_entity.pdbx_description
1 polymer ?
#
loop_
_entity_poly.entity_id
_entity_poly.type
_entity_poly.pdbx_seq_one_letter_code
_entity_poly.pdbx_strand_id
1 'polypeptide(L)'
;MAEGEDEIPDAPVEEEEGRGQGAAPPEQEAEVGEGVAEADAAPVAAEEAAQEAAPAAPTVEGPGEAAIDLVILPEGYGQTKQINIDRPVGKIRGDLEAELSIPDKSLYLMNLSGAVEFKQVLPDEKTLRDLGLKPGDRAGIELRINYYQEQPAEEYVMPDMLDLKVVNEHGEERMVTVHVQRPVMEKPYLGGFRNKATDSMYHHAVTQTAPVQKKDVHTLRFHREAQTYEYRTRSTQCKRDNGTQMDKVGLYLDRRGDKTMEPRRPYFSSADKAALLLEKCVMIQCHARGMLARRRTRQLRQMRQERHELARKEAERRQLEADLRHKREVERRMHPRTFEDFSVLYKELEAWRVNEAARIQNSGFDEATRRAAQHELLRKETKLLQTIDKLKIQAHTSNRDAKIKSKLESMSQPKVWAQGDGETTTVHTPFTTRAKELMDLYSGLRLPLLTVDERLDVLLHVKWTVKEFDCNLTREMVDLIDREADMLNRGRPEKSFVGLRKRLANLFLQFIETPEFNPEAMKFQKVSREFYDQTGTHPLSTVPIKALGS
;
A
#
# COMPACT_ATOMS: atom_id res chain seq x y z
N MET A 1 55.38 28.15 -32.09
CA MET A 1 55.79 29.57 -32.08
C MET A 1 54.53 30.42 -32.00
N ALA A 2 54.55 31.39 -31.09
CA ALA A 2 53.47 32.28 -30.67
C ALA A 2 52.45 31.63 -29.71
N GLU A 3 52.90 31.52 -28.46
CA GLU A 3 52.11 31.57 -27.24
C GLU A 3 51.38 32.93 -27.17
N GLY A 4 50.15 32.92 -26.68
CA GLY A 4 49.34 34.11 -26.41
C GLY A 4 48.69 33.93 -25.05
N GLU A 5 49.40 34.41 -24.04
CA GLU A 5 48.92 34.64 -22.68
C GLU A 5 47.90 35.78 -22.73
N ASP A 6 46.69 35.57 -22.20
CA ASP A 6 45.76 36.66 -21.90
C ASP A 6 45.43 36.61 -20.40
N GLU A 7 46.04 37.56 -19.71
CA GLU A 7 45.86 37.92 -18.31
C GLU A 7 44.42 38.38 -18.05
N ILE A 8 43.84 37.91 -16.95
CA ILE A 8 42.57 38.38 -16.39
C ILE A 8 42.92 39.44 -15.34
N PRO A 9 42.48 40.71 -15.48
CA PRO A 9 42.68 41.70 -14.44
C PRO A 9 41.62 41.58 -13.33
N ASP A 10 42.12 41.51 -12.10
CA ASP A 10 41.42 41.73 -10.83
C ASP A 10 40.66 43.06 -10.82
N ALA A 11 39.46 43.04 -10.26
CA ALA A 11 38.71 44.24 -9.87
C ALA A 11 38.35 44.16 -8.38
N PRO A 12 38.39 45.30 -7.66
CA PRO A 12 38.70 45.32 -6.24
C PRO A 12 37.50 45.12 -5.32
N VAL A 13 37.83 44.60 -4.13
CA VAL A 13 37.01 44.55 -2.92
C VAL A 13 36.92 45.96 -2.33
N GLU A 14 35.73 46.51 -2.21
CA GLU A 14 35.45 47.68 -1.38
C GLU A 14 34.89 47.22 -0.03
N GLU A 15 35.67 47.51 1.01
CA GLU A 15 35.27 47.52 2.41
C GLU A 15 34.60 48.87 2.72
N GLU A 16 33.38 48.86 3.24
CA GLU A 16 32.86 49.98 4.03
C GLU A 16 32.46 49.48 5.43
N GLU A 17 33.25 49.88 6.42
CA GLU A 17 32.85 49.97 7.81
C GLU A 17 32.04 51.25 8.03
N GLY A 18 30.99 51.21 8.86
CA GLY A 18 30.61 52.41 9.61
C GLY A 18 29.17 52.60 10.07
N ARG A 19 28.88 52.08 11.28
CA ARG A 19 28.02 52.67 12.33
C ARG A 19 26.51 52.88 12.09
N GLY A 20 25.75 52.25 12.99
CA GLY A 20 24.31 52.44 13.13
C GLY A 20 23.86 53.56 14.07
N GLN A 21 22.54 53.69 14.14
CA GLN A 21 21.63 54.15 15.20
C GLN A 21 20.23 53.80 14.65
N GLY A 22 19.42 52.91 15.25
CA GLY A 22 18.65 53.16 16.46
C GLY A 22 17.23 53.61 16.10
N ALA A 23 16.26 52.69 16.02
CA ALA A 23 14.82 52.99 16.12
C ALA A 23 14.01 51.73 16.46
N ALA A 24 13.11 51.87 17.43
CA ALA A 24 12.27 50.86 18.05
C ALA A 24 11.03 50.48 17.19
N PRO A 25 10.24 49.45 17.56
CA PRO A 25 9.38 48.68 16.66
C PRO A 25 7.94 49.23 16.56
N PRO A 26 7.18 48.84 15.52
CA PRO A 26 5.73 48.88 15.55
C PRO A 26 5.10 47.49 15.64
N GLU A 27 3.92 47.51 16.24
CA GLU A 27 3.01 46.41 16.54
C GLU A 27 2.25 45.89 15.31
N GLN A 28 1.88 44.61 15.40
CA GLN A 28 0.61 43.95 15.04
C GLN A 28 -0.24 44.49 13.87
N GLU A 29 -0.44 43.63 12.87
CA GLU A 29 -1.72 43.27 12.21
C GLU A 29 -1.41 42.08 11.26
N ALA A 30 -1.85 40.86 11.58
CA ALA A 30 -3.07 40.22 11.07
C ALA A 30 -3.05 39.95 9.55
N GLU A 31 -2.86 38.69 9.14
CA GLU A 31 -3.76 37.98 8.21
C GLU A 31 -3.31 36.54 7.88
N VAL A 32 -4.28 35.62 8.00
CA VAL A 32 -4.57 34.44 7.16
C VAL A 32 -3.53 33.30 7.09
N GLY A 33 -3.74 32.31 7.97
CA GLY A 33 -3.29 30.93 7.74
C GLY A 33 -4.42 30.09 7.15
N GLU A 34 -4.25 29.64 5.91
CA GLU A 34 -5.09 28.60 5.28
C GLU A 34 -4.83 27.25 5.97
N GLY A 35 -5.83 26.77 6.71
CA GLY A 35 -5.87 25.39 7.21
C GLY A 35 -6.45 24.45 6.17
N VAL A 36 -5.61 23.58 5.63
CA VAL A 36 -6.02 22.40 4.87
C VAL A 36 -6.44 21.32 5.86
N ALA A 37 -7.69 20.89 5.75
CA ALA A 37 -8.25 19.75 6.46
C ALA A 37 -7.85 18.45 5.75
N GLU A 38 -7.30 17.50 6.48
CA GLU A 38 -7.51 16.08 6.19
C GLU A 38 -7.37 15.25 7.47
N ALA A 39 -8.23 14.25 7.55
CA ALA A 39 -8.66 13.56 8.76
C ALA A 39 -7.84 12.29 9.07
N ASP A 40 -7.98 11.89 10.34
CA ASP A 40 -7.88 10.53 10.91
C ASP A 40 -6.55 9.77 10.90
N ALA A 41 -5.96 9.71 12.09
CA ALA A 41 -5.46 8.47 12.67
C ALA A 41 -5.65 8.51 14.20
N ALA A 42 -6.37 7.50 14.72
CA ALA A 42 -6.69 7.28 16.12
C ALA A 42 -5.46 7.13 17.04
N PRO A 43 -5.66 7.29 18.37
CA PRO A 43 -4.97 6.45 19.32
C PRO A 43 -5.93 5.53 20.08
N VAL A 44 -5.45 4.29 20.14
CA VAL A 44 -5.77 3.22 21.07
C VAL A 44 -5.48 3.66 22.51
N ALA A 45 -6.35 3.32 23.48
CA ALA A 45 -5.99 2.49 24.63
C ALA A 45 -7.09 2.45 25.73
N ALA A 46 -7.04 1.33 26.46
CA ALA A 46 -7.58 1.06 27.80
C ALA A 46 -8.99 0.45 27.89
N GLU A 47 -9.03 -0.87 27.76
CA GLU A 47 -9.90 -1.72 28.60
C GLU A 47 -9.39 -1.69 30.04
N GLU A 48 -10.28 -1.37 30.99
CA GLU A 48 -10.24 -1.93 32.34
C GLU A 48 -11.66 -2.36 32.73
N ALA A 49 -11.73 -3.51 33.40
CA ALA A 49 -12.91 -4.33 33.57
C ALA A 49 -13.89 -3.81 34.63
N ALA A 50 -15.19 -3.89 34.34
CA ALA A 50 -16.19 -4.70 35.07
C ALA A 50 -17.60 -4.08 35.03
N GLN A 51 -18.58 -4.98 34.91
CA GLN A 51 -19.99 -4.89 35.31
C GLN A 51 -20.99 -4.25 34.33
N GLU A 52 -21.87 -5.14 33.84
CA GLU A 52 -23.27 -4.96 33.44
C GLU A 52 -23.76 -3.52 33.20
N ALA A 53 -23.95 -3.19 31.92
CA ALA A 53 -25.03 -2.31 31.49
C ALA A 53 -25.48 -2.72 30.08
N ALA A 54 -26.76 -3.05 29.95
CA ALA A 54 -27.41 -3.23 28.65
C ALA A 54 -27.28 -1.94 27.81
N PRO A 55 -26.98 -2.01 26.50
CA PRO A 55 -27.05 -0.83 25.67
C PRO A 55 -28.52 -0.46 25.43
N ALA A 56 -28.93 0.67 25.99
CA ALA A 56 -30.15 1.36 25.63
C ALA A 56 -30.10 1.71 24.13
N ALA A 57 -31.00 1.11 23.35
CA ALA A 57 -31.26 1.48 21.97
C ALA A 57 -32.03 2.81 21.91
N PRO A 58 -31.81 3.64 20.88
CA PRO A 58 -32.43 4.95 20.76
C PRO A 58 -33.94 4.85 20.55
N THR A 59 -34.70 5.48 21.43
CA THR A 59 -36.14 5.70 21.30
C THR A 59 -36.39 6.70 20.16
N VAL A 60 -36.81 6.21 19.01
CA VAL A 60 -37.56 6.99 18.02
C VAL A 60 -38.97 6.42 18.04
N GLU A 61 -39.83 7.02 18.86
CA GLU A 61 -41.24 6.63 18.98
C GLU A 61 -42.00 7.08 17.73
N GLY A 62 -42.06 6.21 16.72
CA GLY A 62 -43.11 6.28 15.71
C GLY A 62 -44.45 5.89 16.34
N PRO A 63 -45.56 6.61 16.08
CA PRO A 63 -46.88 6.24 16.61
C PRO A 63 -47.35 4.93 15.98
N GLY A 64 -47.10 3.79 16.63
CA GLY A 64 -47.60 2.48 16.21
C GLY A 64 -46.58 1.35 16.08
N GLU A 65 -45.34 1.51 16.55
CA GLU A 65 -44.32 0.45 16.53
C GLU A 65 -44.19 -0.27 17.88
N ALA A 66 -43.88 -1.58 17.84
CA ALA A 66 -43.53 -2.40 19.00
C ALA A 66 -42.16 -3.07 18.78
N ALA A 67 -41.43 -3.27 19.88
CA ALA A 67 -40.14 -3.95 19.87
C ALA A 67 -40.36 -5.46 19.96
N ILE A 68 -40.02 -6.20 18.91
CA ILE A 68 -40.24 -7.64 18.81
C ILE A 68 -38.92 -8.41 18.81
N ASP A 69 -38.71 -9.28 19.78
CA ASP A 69 -37.58 -10.18 19.90
C ASP A 69 -37.84 -11.45 19.07
N LEU A 70 -37.24 -11.56 17.89
CA LEU A 70 -37.40 -12.70 16.98
C LEU A 70 -36.35 -13.77 17.28
N VAL A 71 -36.76 -14.94 17.77
CA VAL A 71 -35.85 -16.02 18.18
C VAL A 71 -35.97 -17.23 17.24
N ILE A 72 -34.89 -17.60 16.55
CA ILE A 72 -34.83 -18.76 15.66
C ILE A 72 -34.56 -20.03 16.47
N LEU A 73 -35.43 -21.02 16.38
CA LEU A 73 -35.25 -22.34 17.02
C LEU A 73 -34.83 -23.41 15.99
N PRO A 74 -33.95 -24.36 16.35
CA PRO A 74 -33.43 -24.66 17.70
C PRO A 74 -32.17 -23.87 18.11
N GLU A 75 -31.59 -23.05 17.23
CA GLU A 75 -30.26 -22.44 17.43
C GLU A 75 -30.24 -21.31 18.49
N GLY A 76 -31.40 -20.76 18.87
CA GLY A 76 -31.53 -19.76 19.92
C GLY A 76 -31.04 -18.35 19.52
N TYR A 77 -30.80 -18.11 18.24
CA TYR A 77 -30.39 -16.80 17.73
C TYR A 77 -31.56 -15.81 17.78
N GLY A 78 -31.41 -14.72 18.54
CA GLY A 78 -32.44 -13.72 18.78
C GLY A 78 -32.07 -12.35 18.22
N GLN A 79 -32.96 -11.71 17.47
CA GLN A 79 -32.80 -10.32 17.01
C GLN A 79 -34.03 -9.49 17.37
N THR A 80 -33.82 -8.35 18.03
CA THR A 80 -34.89 -7.37 18.31
C THR A 80 -35.12 -6.48 17.09
N LYS A 81 -36.38 -6.37 16.61
CA LYS A 81 -36.78 -5.47 15.53
C LYS A 81 -37.96 -4.60 15.93
N GLN A 82 -37.97 -3.35 15.49
CA GLN A 82 -39.13 -2.48 15.59
C GLN A 82 -40.08 -2.81 14.44
N ILE A 83 -41.27 -3.30 14.78
CA ILE A 83 -42.27 -3.74 13.80
C ILE A 83 -43.54 -2.93 14.01
N ASN A 84 -44.09 -2.40 12.92
CA ASN A 84 -45.37 -1.69 12.94
C ASN A 84 -46.51 -2.69 13.24
N ILE A 85 -47.27 -2.39 14.30
CA ILE A 85 -48.26 -3.28 14.90
C ILE A 85 -49.47 -3.47 13.98
N ASP A 86 -49.73 -2.51 13.08
CA ASP A 86 -50.89 -2.53 12.15
C ASP A 86 -50.63 -3.35 10.89
N ARG A 87 -49.41 -3.88 10.73
CA ARG A 87 -49.03 -4.70 9.58
C ARG A 87 -49.51 -6.15 9.79
N PRO A 88 -50.11 -6.80 8.78
CA PRO A 88 -50.52 -8.19 8.90
C PRO A 88 -49.31 -9.12 9.01
N VAL A 89 -49.44 -10.17 9.83
CA VAL A 89 -48.37 -11.15 10.11
C VAL A 89 -47.82 -11.77 8.82
N GLY A 90 -48.66 -12.01 7.81
CA GLY A 90 -48.20 -12.57 6.53
C GLY A 90 -47.21 -11.68 5.75
N LYS A 91 -47.29 -10.35 5.92
CA LYS A 91 -46.33 -9.41 5.31
C LYS A 91 -45.03 -9.31 6.11
N ILE A 92 -45.10 -9.49 7.43
CA ILE A 92 -43.92 -9.57 8.29
C ILE A 92 -43.15 -10.86 7.99
N ARG A 93 -43.86 -11.98 7.79
CA ARG A 93 -43.27 -13.25 7.35
C ARG A 93 -42.52 -13.10 6.02
N GLY A 94 -43.15 -12.51 5.00
CA GLY A 94 -42.53 -12.35 3.69
C GLY A 94 -41.25 -11.49 3.71
N ASP A 95 -41.21 -10.44 4.53
CA ASP A 95 -39.99 -9.64 4.71
C ASP A 95 -38.87 -10.46 5.37
N LEU A 96 -39.20 -11.28 6.36
CA LEU A 96 -38.23 -12.17 7.02
C LEU A 96 -37.75 -13.31 6.10
N GLU A 97 -38.62 -13.86 5.26
CA GLU A 97 -38.26 -14.88 4.25
C GLU A 97 -37.30 -14.30 3.20
N ALA A 98 -37.54 -13.07 2.74
CA ALA A 98 -36.65 -12.36 1.82
C ALA A 98 -35.29 -12.02 2.47
N GLU A 99 -35.30 -11.58 3.73
CA GLU A 99 -34.07 -11.26 4.47
C GLU A 99 -33.20 -12.49 4.74
N LEU A 100 -33.83 -13.62 5.08
CA LEU A 100 -33.15 -14.90 5.31
C LEU A 100 -32.84 -15.66 4.01
N SER A 101 -33.27 -15.16 2.85
CA SER A 101 -33.11 -15.82 1.53
C SER A 101 -33.67 -17.25 1.48
N ILE A 102 -34.83 -17.47 2.12
CA ILE A 102 -35.51 -18.78 2.16
C ILE A 102 -36.79 -18.70 1.32
N PRO A 103 -37.23 -19.79 0.65
CA PRO A 103 -38.45 -19.76 -0.17
C PRO A 103 -39.71 -19.30 0.59
N ASP A 104 -40.62 -18.63 -0.12
CA ASP A 104 -41.90 -18.17 0.41
C ASP A 104 -42.68 -19.30 1.10
N LYS A 105 -43.28 -19.01 2.27
CA LYS A 105 -44.06 -19.93 3.14
C LYS A 105 -43.27 -21.04 3.83
N SER A 106 -41.95 -20.92 3.93
CA SER A 106 -41.09 -21.87 4.66
C SER A 106 -40.91 -21.49 6.15
N LEU A 107 -41.27 -20.27 6.53
CA LEU A 107 -41.10 -19.71 7.87
C LEU A 107 -42.42 -19.73 8.66
N TYR A 108 -42.41 -20.31 9.86
CA TYR A 108 -43.55 -20.28 10.78
C TYR A 108 -43.24 -19.39 11.98
N LEU A 109 -44.02 -18.33 12.15
CA LEU A 109 -44.01 -17.49 13.36
C LEU A 109 -44.91 -18.14 14.41
N MET A 110 -44.34 -18.54 15.54
CA MET A 110 -45.01 -19.23 16.63
C MET A 110 -44.79 -18.49 17.95
N ASN A 111 -45.66 -18.74 18.92
CA ASN A 111 -45.46 -18.38 20.33
C ASN A 111 -45.11 -16.91 20.54
N LEU A 112 -46.14 -16.05 20.57
CA LEU A 112 -45.98 -14.69 21.07
C LEU A 112 -45.85 -14.74 22.61
N SER A 113 -44.75 -14.24 23.14
CA SER A 113 -44.46 -14.20 24.58
C SER A 113 -44.13 -12.77 25.02
N GLY A 114 -44.38 -12.41 26.29
CA GLY A 114 -44.14 -11.06 26.82
C GLY A 114 -45.43 -10.36 27.24
N ALA A 115 -45.70 -9.16 26.69
CA ALA A 115 -46.87 -8.35 27.06
C ALA A 115 -48.23 -9.05 26.79
N VAL A 116 -48.27 -9.95 25.80
CA VAL A 116 -49.42 -10.83 25.52
C VAL A 116 -48.90 -12.23 25.21
N GLU A 117 -49.57 -13.25 25.77
CA GLU A 117 -49.26 -14.65 25.50
C GLU A 117 -50.19 -15.22 24.41
N PHE A 118 -49.61 -15.68 23.30
CA PHE A 118 -50.30 -16.42 22.24
C PHE A 118 -49.51 -17.67 21.85
N LYS A 119 -49.95 -18.84 22.32
CA LYS A 119 -49.21 -20.12 22.25
C LYS A 119 -49.50 -20.97 21.01
N GLN A 120 -49.74 -20.34 19.86
CA GLN A 120 -50.03 -21.01 18.58
C GLN A 120 -49.29 -20.33 17.43
N VAL A 121 -49.36 -20.91 16.23
CA VAL A 121 -48.90 -20.27 14.99
C VAL A 121 -49.68 -18.97 14.80
N LEU A 122 -48.98 -17.85 14.60
CA LEU A 122 -49.64 -16.57 14.38
C LEU A 122 -50.34 -16.61 13.00
N PRO A 123 -51.65 -16.32 12.93
CA PRO A 123 -52.39 -16.34 11.67
C PRO A 123 -52.03 -15.15 10.79
N ASP A 124 -51.78 -15.42 9.51
CA ASP A 124 -51.28 -14.43 8.54
C ASP A 124 -52.19 -13.21 8.34
N GLU A 125 -53.50 -13.39 8.54
CA GLU A 125 -54.54 -12.38 8.29
C GLU A 125 -54.69 -11.39 9.46
N LYS A 126 -54.22 -11.73 10.67
CA LYS A 126 -54.34 -10.85 11.83
C LYS A 126 -53.17 -9.88 11.90
N THR A 127 -53.43 -8.71 12.44
CA THR A 127 -52.38 -7.77 12.83
C THR A 127 -51.89 -8.08 14.23
N LEU A 128 -50.70 -7.57 14.59
CA LEU A 128 -50.19 -7.69 15.95
C LEU A 128 -51.08 -6.93 16.97
N ARG A 129 -51.81 -5.91 16.50
CA ARG A 129 -52.82 -5.19 17.30
C ARG A 129 -53.99 -6.10 17.68
N ASP A 130 -54.47 -6.88 16.72
CA ASP A 130 -55.58 -7.83 16.93
C ASP A 130 -55.21 -8.98 17.87
N LEU A 131 -53.89 -9.24 18.00
CA LEU A 131 -53.31 -10.19 18.95
C LEU A 131 -53.04 -9.55 20.32
N GLY A 132 -53.38 -8.27 20.53
CA GLY A 132 -53.39 -7.59 21.83
C GLY A 132 -52.18 -6.71 22.15
N LEU A 133 -51.23 -6.54 21.22
CA LEU A 133 -50.05 -5.69 21.42
C LEU A 133 -50.40 -4.21 21.35
N LYS A 134 -49.94 -3.42 22.33
CA LYS A 134 -50.07 -1.96 22.31
C LYS A 134 -48.78 -1.31 21.75
N PRO A 135 -48.89 -0.09 21.18
CA PRO A 135 -47.73 0.71 20.81
C PRO A 135 -46.76 0.86 21.98
N GLY A 136 -45.49 0.52 21.77
CA GLY A 136 -44.44 0.55 22.80
C GLY A 136 -44.27 -0.73 23.64
N ASP A 137 -45.12 -1.76 23.46
CA ASP A 137 -44.93 -3.04 24.14
C ASP A 137 -43.73 -3.82 23.58
N ARG A 138 -43.14 -4.68 24.42
CA ARG A 138 -42.09 -5.62 24.04
C ARG A 138 -42.60 -7.07 24.08
N ALA A 139 -42.39 -7.81 23.00
CA ALA A 139 -42.81 -9.21 22.90
C ALA A 139 -41.78 -10.05 22.12
N GLY A 140 -41.71 -11.35 22.42
CA GLY A 140 -40.89 -12.32 21.69
C GLY A 140 -41.73 -13.18 20.75
N ILE A 141 -41.22 -13.48 19.56
CA ILE A 141 -41.81 -14.43 18.60
C ILE A 141 -40.78 -15.48 18.24
N GLU A 142 -41.17 -16.75 18.29
CA GLU A 142 -40.34 -17.88 17.88
C GLU A 142 -40.47 -18.15 16.37
N LEU A 143 -39.35 -18.29 15.69
CA LEU A 143 -39.25 -18.60 14.26
C LEU A 143 -38.87 -20.07 14.08
N ARG A 144 -39.69 -20.84 13.36
CA ARG A 144 -39.38 -22.21 12.92
C ARG A 144 -39.32 -22.29 11.40
N ILE A 145 -38.20 -22.77 10.88
CA ILE A 145 -37.97 -22.96 9.44
C ILE A 145 -38.17 -24.44 9.12
N ASN A 146 -39.09 -24.75 8.21
CA ASN A 146 -39.24 -26.08 7.64
C ASN A 146 -38.97 -26.01 6.14
N TYR A 147 -37.73 -26.34 5.74
CA TYR A 147 -37.34 -26.44 4.34
C TYR A 147 -36.65 -27.79 4.08
N TYR A 148 -37.30 -28.64 3.27
CA TYR A 148 -36.71 -29.84 2.71
C TYR A 148 -36.54 -29.61 1.21
N GLN A 149 -35.29 -29.60 0.74
CA GLN A 149 -34.98 -29.47 -0.68
C GLN A 149 -35.18 -30.84 -1.35
N GLU A 150 -36.31 -31.04 -2.02
CA GLU A 150 -36.53 -32.24 -2.85
C GLU A 150 -35.54 -32.20 -4.02
N GLN A 151 -34.66 -33.21 -4.10
CA GLN A 151 -33.85 -33.42 -5.28
C GLN A 151 -34.76 -33.89 -6.42
N PRO A 152 -34.74 -33.26 -7.61
CA PRO A 152 -35.54 -33.73 -8.73
C PRO A 152 -35.09 -35.13 -9.14
N ALA A 153 -36.05 -35.99 -9.49
CA ALA A 153 -35.76 -37.33 -9.99
C ALA A 153 -34.84 -37.26 -11.21
N GLU A 154 -33.81 -38.12 -11.26
CA GLU A 154 -32.91 -38.22 -12.41
C GLU A 154 -33.73 -38.50 -13.68
N GLU A 155 -33.68 -37.57 -14.65
CA GLU A 155 -34.28 -37.75 -15.96
C GLU A 155 -33.71 -39.02 -16.61
N TYR A 156 -34.58 -39.91 -17.09
CA TYR A 156 -34.18 -41.14 -17.76
C TYR A 156 -33.33 -40.83 -19.01
N VAL A 157 -32.06 -41.23 -18.97
CA VAL A 157 -31.14 -41.14 -20.12
C VAL A 157 -31.17 -42.47 -20.89
N MET A 158 -31.80 -42.48 -22.08
CA MET A 158 -31.81 -43.63 -22.97
C MET A 158 -30.36 -44.05 -23.33
N PRO A 159 -29.97 -45.33 -23.40
CA PRO A 159 -28.60 -45.75 -23.76
C PRO A 159 -28.26 -45.59 -25.25
N ASP A 160 -26.97 -45.45 -25.60
CA ASP A 160 -26.51 -45.28 -27.00
C ASP A 160 -26.49 -46.59 -27.84
N MET A 161 -26.62 -47.74 -27.18
CA MET A 161 -26.72 -49.05 -27.82
C MET A 161 -27.92 -49.80 -27.25
N LEU A 162 -28.83 -50.24 -28.12
CA LEU A 162 -29.95 -51.10 -27.75
C LEU A 162 -29.77 -52.48 -28.37
N ASP A 163 -29.77 -53.51 -27.54
CA ASP A 163 -29.81 -54.90 -28.01
C ASP A 163 -31.28 -55.34 -28.14
N LEU A 164 -31.74 -55.44 -29.38
CA LEU A 164 -33.13 -55.82 -29.69
C LEU A 164 -33.18 -57.29 -30.14
N LYS A 165 -34.11 -58.06 -29.59
CA LYS A 165 -34.42 -59.40 -30.07
C LYS A 165 -35.38 -59.31 -31.25
N VAL A 166 -34.90 -59.62 -32.45
CA VAL A 166 -35.70 -59.57 -33.68
C VAL A 166 -35.85 -60.99 -34.23
N VAL A 167 -37.07 -61.37 -34.60
CA VAL A 167 -37.39 -62.68 -35.18
C VAL A 167 -37.40 -62.54 -36.71
N ASN A 168 -36.61 -63.33 -37.41
CA ASN A 168 -36.62 -63.35 -38.88
C ASN A 168 -37.84 -64.12 -39.42
N GLU A 169 -38.12 -64.02 -40.73
CA GLU A 169 -39.26 -64.68 -41.40
C GLU A 169 -39.27 -66.23 -41.30
N HIS A 170 -38.21 -66.84 -40.75
CA HIS A 170 -38.11 -68.28 -40.49
C HIS A 170 -38.19 -68.65 -39.00
N GLY A 171 -38.60 -67.72 -38.13
CA GLY A 171 -38.88 -68.00 -36.71
C GLY A 171 -37.66 -68.11 -35.80
N GLU A 172 -36.46 -67.83 -36.29
CA GLU A 172 -35.24 -67.80 -35.48
C GLU A 172 -35.04 -66.42 -34.83
N GLU A 173 -34.82 -66.41 -33.52
CA GLU A 173 -34.53 -65.20 -32.74
C GLU A 173 -33.07 -64.79 -32.89
N ARG A 174 -32.80 -63.56 -33.34
CA ARG A 174 -31.44 -62.98 -33.36
C ARG A 174 -31.41 -61.70 -32.54
N MET A 175 -30.38 -61.54 -31.71
CA MET A 175 -30.08 -60.27 -31.06
C MET A 175 -29.35 -59.36 -32.05
N VAL A 176 -29.93 -58.19 -32.29
CA VAL A 176 -29.38 -57.14 -33.16
C VAL A 176 -29.07 -55.94 -32.29
N THR A 177 -27.79 -55.57 -32.22
CA THR A 177 -27.34 -54.35 -31.55
C THR A 177 -27.56 -53.16 -32.48
N VAL A 178 -28.43 -52.24 -32.07
CA VAL A 178 -28.73 -51.01 -32.79
C VAL A 178 -28.02 -49.84 -32.11
N HIS A 179 -27.18 -49.14 -32.86
CA HIS A 179 -26.57 -47.89 -32.42
C HIS A 179 -27.55 -46.73 -32.60
N VAL A 180 -27.86 -46.03 -31.52
CA VAL A 180 -28.70 -44.84 -31.57
C VAL A 180 -27.79 -43.62 -31.75
N GLN A 181 -27.85 -43.00 -32.93
CA GLN A 181 -27.19 -41.70 -33.16
C GLN A 181 -28.11 -40.56 -32.72
N ARG A 182 -27.70 -39.83 -31.68
CA ARG A 182 -28.41 -38.63 -31.21
C ARG A 182 -27.89 -37.40 -31.97
N PRO A 183 -28.75 -36.64 -32.67
CA PRO A 183 -28.36 -35.32 -33.12
C PRO A 183 -28.27 -34.39 -31.90
N VAL A 184 -27.06 -34.05 -31.47
CA VAL A 184 -26.79 -33.20 -30.29
C VAL A 184 -27.34 -31.77 -30.47
N MET A 185 -27.55 -31.33 -31.71
CA MET A 185 -28.07 -29.99 -32.03
C MET A 185 -28.56 -29.94 -33.49
N GLU A 186 -29.71 -29.33 -33.74
CA GLU A 186 -30.12 -28.94 -35.09
C GLU A 186 -29.30 -27.74 -35.55
N LYS A 187 -28.57 -27.87 -36.66
CA LYS A 187 -27.74 -26.79 -37.20
C LYS A 187 -28.65 -25.71 -37.79
N PRO A 188 -28.52 -24.42 -37.40
CA PRO A 188 -29.30 -23.35 -38.01
C PRO A 188 -28.88 -23.17 -39.48
N TYR A 189 -29.86 -23.17 -40.39
CA TYR A 189 -29.60 -23.02 -41.83
C TYR A 189 -29.31 -21.55 -42.19
N LEU A 190 -28.03 -21.19 -42.27
CA LEU A 190 -27.57 -19.85 -42.69
C LEU A 190 -27.07 -19.82 -44.14
N GLY A 191 -27.46 -20.81 -44.96
CA GLY A 191 -27.01 -20.99 -46.34
C GLY A 191 -25.95 -22.09 -46.53
N GLY A 192 -25.73 -22.48 -47.78
CA GLY A 192 -24.81 -23.55 -48.15
C GLY A 192 -24.96 -24.00 -49.61
N PHE A 193 -24.19 -25.02 -50.00
CA PHE A 193 -24.22 -25.59 -51.36
C PHE A 193 -24.66 -27.06 -51.31
N ARG A 194 -25.52 -27.49 -52.24
CA ARG A 194 -25.95 -28.88 -52.38
C ARG A 194 -25.29 -29.53 -53.59
N ASN A 195 -24.61 -30.65 -53.37
CA ASN A 195 -24.08 -31.44 -54.48
C ASN A 195 -25.21 -32.22 -55.15
N LYS A 196 -25.45 -31.99 -56.45
CA LYS A 196 -26.56 -32.61 -57.19
C LYS A 196 -26.40 -34.11 -57.44
N ALA A 197 -25.17 -34.63 -57.41
CA ALA A 197 -24.90 -36.04 -57.71
C ALA A 197 -25.03 -36.96 -56.48
N THR A 198 -24.70 -36.45 -55.28
CA THR A 198 -24.73 -37.21 -54.02
C THR A 198 -25.81 -36.74 -53.06
N ASP A 199 -26.60 -35.73 -53.47
CA ASP A 199 -27.60 -34.98 -52.69
C ASP A 199 -27.12 -34.45 -51.33
N SER A 200 -25.80 -34.39 -51.12
CA SER A 200 -25.20 -33.97 -49.86
C SER A 200 -25.25 -32.44 -49.72
N MET A 201 -25.74 -31.96 -48.57
CA MET A 201 -25.82 -30.52 -48.25
C MET A 201 -24.62 -30.07 -47.41
N TYR A 202 -23.89 -29.06 -47.89
CA TYR A 202 -22.76 -28.46 -47.19
C TYR A 202 -23.12 -27.06 -46.70
N HIS A 203 -23.19 -26.87 -45.38
CA HIS A 203 -23.44 -25.57 -44.75
C HIS A 203 -22.15 -24.75 -44.60
N HIS A 204 -22.26 -23.42 -44.53
CA HIS A 204 -21.13 -22.51 -44.32
C HIS A 204 -20.35 -22.86 -43.04
N ALA A 205 -19.01 -22.69 -43.07
CA ALA A 205 -18.10 -23.09 -41.99
C ALA A 205 -18.49 -22.54 -40.60
N VAL A 206 -19.07 -21.34 -40.55
CA VAL A 206 -19.53 -20.68 -39.31
C VAL A 206 -20.61 -21.50 -38.57
N THR A 207 -21.38 -22.31 -39.28
CA THR A 207 -22.43 -23.18 -38.70
C THR A 207 -21.92 -24.57 -38.30
N GLN A 208 -20.66 -24.89 -38.59
CA GLN A 208 -20.09 -26.22 -38.36
C GLN A 208 -19.46 -26.38 -36.96
N THR A 209 -19.12 -25.29 -36.29
CA THR A 209 -18.62 -25.30 -34.91
C THR A 209 -19.69 -24.82 -33.96
N ALA A 210 -19.89 -25.53 -32.84
CA ALA A 210 -20.81 -25.08 -31.80
C ALA A 210 -20.40 -23.69 -31.31
N PRO A 211 -21.32 -22.71 -31.21
CA PRO A 211 -20.99 -21.42 -30.62
C PRO A 211 -20.49 -21.63 -29.21
N VAL A 212 -19.36 -21.00 -28.85
CA VAL A 212 -18.85 -21.04 -27.48
C VAL A 212 -19.95 -20.53 -26.56
N GLN A 213 -20.41 -21.38 -25.65
CA GLN A 213 -21.39 -20.98 -24.65
C GLN A 213 -20.78 -19.86 -23.83
N LYS A 214 -21.29 -18.64 -24.02
CA LYS A 214 -20.91 -17.51 -23.20
C LYS A 214 -21.45 -17.82 -21.82
N LYS A 215 -20.56 -18.06 -20.84
CA LYS A 215 -20.95 -18.08 -19.44
C LYS A 215 -21.62 -16.74 -19.15
N ASP A 216 -22.83 -16.74 -18.60
CA ASP A 216 -23.53 -15.52 -18.23
C ASP A 216 -22.76 -14.83 -17.11
N VAL A 217 -21.84 -13.94 -17.47
CA VAL A 217 -21.07 -13.14 -16.53
C VAL A 217 -22.01 -12.09 -15.95
N HIS A 218 -22.56 -12.34 -14.76
CA HIS A 218 -23.49 -11.46 -14.05
C HIS A 218 -22.83 -10.19 -13.45
N THR A 219 -21.54 -9.93 -13.76
CA THR A 219 -20.84 -8.75 -13.28
C THR A 219 -20.84 -7.66 -14.36
N LEU A 220 -21.46 -6.51 -14.03
CA LEU A 220 -21.40 -5.29 -14.84
C LEU A 220 -19.94 -4.83 -14.97
N ARG A 221 -19.37 -4.91 -16.17
CA ARG A 221 -18.01 -4.44 -16.47
C ARG A 221 -18.09 -3.16 -17.29
N PHE A 222 -17.58 -2.07 -16.76
CA PHE A 222 -17.48 -0.79 -17.47
C PHE A 222 -16.10 -0.66 -18.13
N HIS A 223 -16.07 -0.22 -19.39
CA HIS A 223 -14.84 0.24 -20.05
C HIS A 223 -15.04 1.71 -20.44
N ARG A 224 -13.98 2.50 -20.34
CA ARG A 224 -13.99 3.96 -20.59
C ARG A 224 -13.02 4.34 -21.70
N GLU A 225 -12.64 3.37 -22.52
CA GLU A 225 -11.67 3.58 -23.60
C GLU A 225 -12.29 4.46 -24.67
N ALA A 226 -11.67 5.62 -24.89
CA ALA A 226 -11.99 6.52 -25.99
C ALA A 226 -10.72 6.74 -26.80
N GLN A 227 -10.78 6.47 -28.11
CA GLN A 227 -9.69 6.73 -29.03
C GLN A 227 -9.55 8.24 -29.23
N THR A 228 -8.40 8.82 -28.89
CA THR A 228 -8.10 10.22 -29.19
C THR A 228 -7.79 10.36 -30.68
N TYR A 229 -8.71 10.99 -31.42
CA TYR A 229 -8.55 11.26 -32.86
C TYR A 229 -8.50 12.78 -33.13
N GLU A 230 -7.59 13.22 -34.00
CA GLU A 230 -7.48 14.61 -34.42
C GLU A 230 -8.46 14.90 -35.57
N TYR A 231 -9.60 15.50 -35.26
CA TYR A 231 -10.59 15.90 -36.28
C TYR A 231 -10.04 17.02 -37.17
N ARG A 232 -10.16 16.87 -38.50
CA ARG A 232 -9.81 17.91 -39.48
C ARG A 232 -10.96 18.17 -40.43
N THR A 233 -11.43 19.41 -40.47
CA THR A 233 -12.48 19.83 -41.40
C THR A 233 -11.91 19.98 -42.81
N ARG A 234 -12.58 19.39 -43.81
CA ARG A 234 -12.27 19.57 -45.23
C ARG A 234 -13.50 20.07 -45.96
N SER A 235 -13.37 21.16 -46.71
CA SER A 235 -14.43 21.67 -47.58
C SER A 235 -14.31 21.08 -48.99
N THR A 236 -15.46 20.88 -49.65
CA THR A 236 -15.54 20.52 -51.06
C THR A 236 -16.44 21.53 -51.77
N GLN A 237 -16.03 21.97 -52.97
CA GLN A 237 -16.79 22.92 -53.77
C GLN A 237 -17.32 22.22 -55.03
N CYS A 238 -18.64 22.21 -55.21
CA CYS A 238 -19.27 21.67 -56.42
C CYS A 238 -19.05 22.60 -57.62
N LYS A 239 -19.07 22.04 -58.84
CA LYS A 239 -19.03 22.82 -60.08
C LYS A 239 -20.26 23.74 -60.16
N ARG A 240 -20.07 24.96 -60.67
CA ARG A 240 -21.13 25.92 -60.93
C ARG A 240 -21.13 26.23 -62.42
N ASP A 241 -22.25 25.97 -63.07
CA ASP A 241 -22.41 26.21 -64.50
C ASP A 241 -23.06 27.58 -64.73
N ASN A 242 -22.51 28.33 -65.68
CA ASN A 242 -23.08 29.60 -66.14
C ASN A 242 -23.14 29.56 -67.67
N GLY A 243 -24.30 29.91 -68.23
CA GLY A 243 -24.49 30.07 -69.67
C GLY A 243 -24.60 31.55 -70.04
N THR A 244 -23.90 31.98 -71.08
CA THR A 244 -24.03 33.32 -71.65
C THR A 244 -24.55 33.20 -73.08
N GLN A 245 -25.53 34.02 -73.43
CA GLN A 245 -26.10 34.08 -74.77
C GLN A 245 -25.72 35.42 -75.42
N MET A 246 -25.07 35.34 -76.59
CA MET A 246 -24.68 36.54 -77.33
C MET A 246 -25.90 37.19 -77.98
N ASP A 247 -25.89 38.52 -78.01
CA ASP A 247 -26.94 39.30 -78.65
C ASP A 247 -26.95 39.10 -80.17
N LYS A 248 -28.10 38.73 -80.72
CA LYS A 248 -28.28 38.49 -82.15
C LYS A 248 -29.65 39.00 -82.58
N VAL A 249 -29.67 39.66 -83.75
CA VAL A 249 -30.90 40.18 -84.35
C VAL A 249 -31.92 39.05 -84.53
N GLY A 250 -33.12 39.23 -83.96
CA GLY A 250 -34.21 38.25 -83.96
C GLY A 250 -34.29 37.35 -82.72
N LEU A 251 -33.32 37.40 -81.80
CA LEU A 251 -33.35 36.67 -80.54
C LEU A 251 -33.77 37.59 -79.38
N TYR A 252 -34.76 37.16 -78.60
CA TYR A 252 -35.14 37.89 -77.38
C TYR A 252 -34.20 37.54 -76.23
N LEU A 253 -33.57 38.56 -75.64
CA LEU A 253 -32.73 38.45 -74.45
C LEU A 253 -33.26 39.37 -73.35
N ASP A 254 -33.45 38.82 -72.15
CA ASP A 254 -33.85 39.61 -70.99
C ASP A 254 -32.62 40.28 -70.36
N ARG A 255 -32.57 41.62 -70.43
CA ARG A 255 -31.45 42.44 -69.94
C ARG A 255 -31.74 43.14 -68.61
N ARG A 256 -32.88 42.88 -67.98
CA ARG A 256 -33.32 43.62 -66.78
C ARG A 256 -32.40 43.45 -65.57
N GLY A 257 -31.71 42.31 -65.47
CA GLY A 257 -30.75 42.00 -64.39
C GLY A 257 -29.30 42.38 -64.68
N ASP A 258 -29.01 42.88 -65.89
CA ASP A 258 -27.65 43.20 -66.32
C ASP A 258 -27.14 44.49 -65.66
N LYS A 259 -25.83 44.56 -65.42
CA LYS A 259 -25.18 45.72 -64.81
C LYS A 259 -24.02 46.19 -65.67
N THR A 260 -24.05 47.45 -66.07
CA THR A 260 -22.90 48.12 -66.70
C THR A 260 -21.89 48.52 -65.63
N MET A 261 -20.67 47.99 -65.73
CA MET A 261 -19.58 48.25 -64.78
C MET A 261 -18.45 49.01 -65.49
N GLU A 262 -18.00 50.10 -64.88
CA GLU A 262 -16.81 50.82 -65.33
C GLU A 262 -15.57 50.36 -64.53
N PRO A 263 -14.41 50.15 -65.18
CA PRO A 263 -13.18 49.80 -64.46
C PRO A 263 -12.75 50.91 -63.50
N ARG A 264 -12.90 50.68 -62.19
CA ARG A 264 -12.51 51.65 -61.15
C ARG A 264 -10.99 51.80 -60.99
N ARG A 265 -10.21 50.84 -61.47
CA ARG A 265 -8.74 50.81 -61.36
C ARG A 265 -8.13 50.41 -62.70
N PRO A 266 -6.88 50.83 -62.99
CA PRO A 266 -6.13 50.30 -64.11
C PRO A 266 -6.11 48.78 -64.06
N TYR A 267 -6.13 48.15 -65.22
CA TYR A 267 -6.04 46.70 -65.32
C TYR A 267 -4.73 46.23 -64.66
N PHE A 268 -4.85 45.38 -63.64
CA PHE A 268 -3.70 44.81 -62.96
C PHE A 268 -3.16 43.66 -63.80
N SER A 269 -2.05 43.90 -64.49
CA SER A 269 -1.49 42.92 -65.40
C SER A 269 -0.97 41.69 -64.65
N SER A 270 -0.85 40.58 -65.35
CA SER A 270 -0.22 39.37 -64.80
C SER A 270 1.23 39.62 -64.37
N ALA A 271 1.96 40.51 -65.07
CA ALA A 271 3.32 40.89 -64.73
C ALA A 271 3.39 41.70 -63.43
N ASP A 272 2.49 42.68 -63.24
CA ASP A 272 2.42 43.47 -62.00
C ASP A 272 2.05 42.59 -60.80
N LYS A 273 1.14 41.62 -61.01
CA LYS A 273 0.80 40.61 -60.00
C LYS A 273 2.00 39.75 -59.63
N ALA A 274 2.76 39.29 -60.61
CA ALA A 274 3.95 38.47 -60.36
C ALA A 274 5.03 39.27 -59.60
N ALA A 275 5.26 40.52 -59.97
CA ALA A 275 6.21 41.40 -59.28
C ALA A 275 5.80 41.66 -57.82
N LEU A 276 4.52 41.98 -57.58
CA LEU A 276 3.99 42.17 -56.23
C LEU A 276 4.11 40.90 -55.39
N LEU A 277 3.75 39.75 -55.95
CA LEU A 277 3.89 38.46 -55.26
C LEU A 277 5.35 38.19 -54.89
N LEU A 278 6.30 38.46 -55.80
CA LEU A 278 7.72 38.28 -55.52
C LEU A 278 8.20 39.18 -54.38
N GLU A 279 7.84 40.47 -54.40
CA GLU A 279 8.18 41.41 -53.32
C GLU A 279 7.63 40.94 -51.96
N LYS A 280 6.35 40.55 -51.92
CA LYS A 280 5.73 40.07 -50.67
C LYS A 280 6.28 38.72 -50.22
N CYS A 281 6.57 37.82 -51.15
CA CYS A 281 7.24 36.55 -50.85
C CYS A 281 8.62 36.78 -50.21
N VAL A 282 9.43 37.69 -50.76
CA VAL A 282 10.74 38.04 -50.17
C VAL A 282 10.57 38.59 -48.76
N MET A 283 9.61 39.49 -48.53
CA MET A 283 9.32 40.03 -47.21
C MET A 283 8.92 38.92 -46.21
N ILE A 284 7.99 38.04 -46.58
CA ILE A 284 7.55 36.90 -45.76
C ILE A 284 8.74 35.98 -45.47
N GLN A 285 9.57 35.68 -46.46
CA GLN A 285 10.77 34.84 -46.31
C GLN A 285 11.77 35.46 -45.34
N CYS A 286 12.01 36.77 -45.39
CA CYS A 286 12.88 37.48 -44.44
C CYS A 286 12.37 37.35 -43.00
N HIS A 287 11.07 37.58 -42.78
CA HIS A 287 10.48 37.41 -41.44
C HIS A 287 10.49 35.96 -40.97
N ALA A 288 10.23 35.00 -41.86
CA ALA A 288 10.28 33.57 -41.55
C ALA A 288 11.70 33.14 -41.15
N ARG A 289 12.74 33.55 -41.91
CA ARG A 289 14.15 33.29 -41.56
C ARG A 289 14.49 33.88 -40.19
N GLY A 290 14.07 35.13 -39.91
CA GLY A 290 14.26 35.77 -38.61
C GLY A 290 13.54 35.04 -37.46
N MET A 291 12.31 34.58 -37.69
CA MET A 291 11.54 33.79 -36.71
C MET A 291 12.23 32.46 -36.40
N LEU A 292 12.67 31.73 -37.43
CA LEU A 292 13.39 30.46 -37.29
C LEU A 292 14.70 30.65 -36.53
N ALA A 293 15.49 31.69 -36.86
CA ALA A 293 16.72 32.02 -36.16
C ALA A 293 16.45 32.29 -34.67
N ARG A 294 15.48 33.15 -34.34
CA ARG A 294 15.11 33.45 -32.95
C ARG A 294 14.60 32.21 -32.19
N ARG A 295 13.84 31.32 -32.84
CA ARG A 295 13.41 30.05 -32.25
C ARG A 295 14.61 29.17 -31.92
N ARG A 296 15.56 29.04 -32.85
CA ARG A 296 16.80 28.28 -32.63
C ARG A 296 17.65 28.89 -31.51
N THR A 297 17.82 30.21 -31.47
CA THR A 297 18.56 30.88 -30.40
C THR A 297 17.90 30.68 -29.03
N ARG A 298 16.57 30.72 -28.94
CA ARG A 298 15.84 30.41 -27.69
C ARG A 298 16.09 28.97 -27.24
N GLN A 299 16.01 28.00 -28.15
CA GLN A 299 16.31 26.60 -27.85
C GLN A 299 17.77 26.42 -27.36
N LEU A 300 18.74 27.07 -28.02
CA LEU A 300 20.15 27.00 -27.60
C LEU A 300 20.38 27.66 -26.23
N ARG A 301 19.67 28.75 -25.91
CA ARG A 301 19.73 29.38 -24.58
C ARG A 301 19.14 28.46 -23.51
N GLN A 302 18.02 27.81 -23.77
CA GLN A 302 17.41 26.83 -22.85
C GLN A 302 18.37 25.65 -22.61
N MET A 303 18.91 25.05 -23.67
CA MET A 303 19.91 23.98 -23.56
C MET A 303 21.15 24.40 -22.76
N ARG A 304 21.61 25.65 -22.92
CA ARG A 304 22.73 26.19 -22.14
C ARG A 304 22.35 26.37 -20.67
N GLN A 305 21.16 26.89 -20.38
CA GLN A 305 20.65 27.05 -19.01
C GLN A 305 20.51 25.69 -18.33
N GLU A 306 19.88 24.71 -18.98
CA GLU A 306 19.74 23.34 -18.48
C GLU A 306 21.10 22.71 -18.17
N ARG A 307 22.11 22.88 -19.04
CA ARG A 307 23.48 22.41 -18.77
C ARG A 307 24.11 23.09 -17.56
N HIS A 308 23.94 24.41 -17.42
CA HIS A 308 24.45 25.12 -16.24
C HIS A 308 23.73 24.69 -14.96
N GLU A 309 22.41 24.51 -14.99
CA GLU A 309 21.62 24.02 -13.86
C GLU A 309 22.03 22.60 -13.46
N LEU A 310 22.23 21.71 -14.43
CA LEU A 310 22.72 20.36 -14.17
C LEU A 310 24.12 20.39 -13.55
N ALA A 311 25.03 21.19 -14.09
CA ALA A 311 26.38 21.36 -13.52
C ALA A 311 26.35 21.93 -12.10
N ARG A 312 25.45 22.89 -11.82
CA ARG A 312 25.23 23.42 -10.46
C ARG A 312 24.70 22.35 -9.51
N LYS A 313 23.67 21.61 -9.90
CA LYS A 313 23.12 20.50 -9.09
C LYS A 313 24.16 19.42 -8.82
N GLU A 314 24.99 19.07 -9.80
CA GLU A 314 26.08 18.13 -9.62
C GLU A 314 27.17 18.66 -8.68
N ALA A 315 27.51 19.96 -8.77
CA ALA A 315 28.46 20.59 -7.86
C ALA A 315 27.91 20.65 -6.43
N GLU A 316 26.65 21.03 -6.25
CA GLU A 316 25.94 21.01 -4.95
C GLU A 316 25.89 19.59 -4.37
N ARG A 317 25.58 18.57 -5.19
CA ARG A 317 25.63 17.17 -4.76
C ARG A 317 27.04 16.76 -4.33
N ARG A 318 28.07 17.15 -5.08
CA ARG A 318 29.47 16.83 -4.74
C ARG A 318 29.91 17.51 -3.45
N GLN A 319 29.50 18.76 -3.22
CA GLN A 319 29.74 19.47 -1.97
C GLN A 319 29.03 18.80 -0.80
N LEU A 320 27.74 18.47 -0.94
CA LEU A 320 26.98 17.78 0.09
C LEU A 320 27.58 16.41 0.42
N GLU A 321 28.01 15.64 -0.59
CA GLU A 321 28.73 14.38 -0.39
C GLU A 321 30.06 14.58 0.34
N ALA A 322 30.83 15.62 0.00
CA ALA A 322 32.08 15.96 0.66
C ALA A 322 31.85 16.38 2.12
N ASP A 323 30.84 17.20 2.38
CA ASP A 323 30.44 17.65 3.71
C ASP A 323 29.96 16.47 4.57
N LEU A 324 29.18 15.55 4.00
CA LEU A 324 28.77 14.32 4.68
C LEU A 324 29.98 13.42 4.99
N ARG A 325 30.95 13.30 4.08
CA ARG A 325 32.19 12.57 4.33
C ARG A 325 32.99 13.22 5.45
N HIS A 326 33.13 14.54 5.43
CA HIS A 326 33.82 15.29 6.47
C HIS A 326 33.14 15.13 7.83
N LYS A 327 31.81 15.27 7.88
CA LYS A 327 31.01 15.03 9.09
C LYS A 327 31.22 13.61 9.64
N ARG A 328 31.18 12.58 8.78
CA ARG A 328 31.45 11.19 9.18
C ARG A 328 32.86 11.01 9.72
N GLU A 329 33.86 11.65 9.13
CA GLU A 329 35.24 11.57 9.63
C GLU A 329 35.39 12.24 11.00
N VAL A 330 34.79 13.42 11.17
CA VAL A 330 34.74 14.11 12.47
C VAL A 330 34.00 13.24 13.51
N GLU A 331 32.86 12.65 13.16
CA GLU A 331 32.12 11.74 14.04
C GLU A 331 32.96 10.51 14.43
N ARG A 332 33.71 9.92 13.50
CA ARG A 332 34.62 8.79 13.79
C ARG A 332 35.72 9.16 14.77
N ARG A 333 36.23 10.39 14.72
CA ARG A 333 37.24 10.90 15.67
C ARG A 333 36.63 11.21 17.04
N MET A 334 35.43 11.80 17.06
CA MET A 334 34.75 12.18 18.30
C MET A 334 34.13 10.99 19.04
N HIS A 335 33.62 9.99 18.30
CA HIS A 335 32.91 8.83 18.83
C HIS A 335 33.34 7.54 18.11
N PRO A 336 34.58 7.06 18.33
CA PRO A 336 35.09 5.85 17.68
C PRO A 336 34.26 4.63 18.09
N ARG A 337 33.73 3.88 17.12
CA ARG A 337 32.92 2.67 17.39
C ARG A 337 33.54 1.40 16.81
N THR A 338 34.13 1.49 15.63
CA THR A 338 34.69 0.34 14.93
C THR A 338 36.17 0.16 15.25
N PHE A 339 36.70 -1.03 14.98
CA PHE A 339 38.14 -1.28 15.11
C PHE A 339 38.97 -0.36 14.21
N GLU A 340 38.48 -0.07 13.01
CA GLU A 340 39.13 0.85 12.06
C GLU A 340 39.24 2.26 12.65
N ASP A 341 38.19 2.78 13.28
CA ASP A 341 38.19 4.10 13.91
C ASP A 341 39.25 4.18 15.02
N PHE A 342 39.35 3.14 15.87
CA PHE A 342 40.40 3.07 16.88
C PHE A 342 41.79 2.94 16.26
N SER A 343 41.94 2.24 15.13
CA SER A 343 43.22 2.13 14.43
C SER A 343 43.73 3.48 13.93
N VAL A 344 42.82 4.37 13.48
CA VAL A 344 43.15 5.74 13.08
C VAL A 344 43.63 6.54 14.29
N LEU A 345 42.91 6.47 15.42
CA LEU A 345 43.32 7.15 16.65
C LEU A 345 44.69 6.69 17.16
N TYR A 346 44.98 5.39 17.13
CA TYR A 346 46.30 4.88 17.51
C TYR A 346 47.41 5.37 16.56
N LYS A 347 47.16 5.41 15.25
CA LYS A 347 48.12 5.93 14.26
C LYS A 347 48.37 7.43 14.45
N GLU A 348 47.33 8.22 14.69
CA GLU A 348 47.45 9.65 14.95
C GLU A 348 48.20 9.93 16.26
N LEU A 349 47.92 9.14 17.32
CA LEU A 349 48.64 9.22 18.59
C LEU A 349 50.12 8.86 18.42
N GLU A 350 50.42 7.82 17.64
CA GLU A 350 51.78 7.41 17.34
C GLU A 350 52.53 8.48 16.54
N ALA A 351 51.89 9.04 15.51
CA ALA A 351 52.45 10.13 14.70
C ALA A 351 52.72 11.38 15.57
N TRP A 352 51.79 11.75 16.45
CA TRP A 352 51.98 12.83 17.42
C TRP A 352 53.18 12.56 18.34
N ARG A 353 53.28 11.34 18.89
CA ARG A 353 54.38 10.94 19.77
C ARG A 353 55.74 11.03 19.06
N VAL A 354 55.83 10.55 17.82
CA VAL A 354 57.06 10.58 17.02
C VAL A 354 57.45 12.03 16.70
N ASN A 355 56.51 12.86 16.27
CA ASN A 355 56.76 14.27 15.96
C ASN A 355 57.19 15.05 17.21
N GLU A 356 56.55 14.80 18.35
CA GLU A 356 56.86 15.47 19.61
C GLU A 356 58.20 14.99 20.19
N ALA A 357 58.49 13.69 20.09
CA ALA A 357 59.80 13.14 20.47
C ALA A 357 60.92 13.72 19.60
N ALA A 358 60.72 13.84 18.28
CA ALA A 358 61.67 14.48 17.37
C ALA A 358 61.87 15.96 17.71
N ARG A 359 60.79 16.68 18.07
CA ARG A 359 60.87 18.08 18.53
C ARG A 359 61.72 18.23 19.79
N ILE A 360 61.52 17.36 20.79
CA ILE A 360 62.29 17.35 22.05
C ILE A 360 63.75 16.92 21.81
N GLN A 361 64.01 16.05 20.84
CA GLN A 361 65.38 15.66 20.47
C GLN A 361 66.13 16.79 19.75
N ASN A 362 65.45 17.50 18.86
CA ASN A 362 66.04 18.58 18.05
C ASN A 362 66.15 19.92 18.79
N SER A 363 65.45 20.09 19.91
CA SER A 363 65.63 21.25 20.78
C SER A 363 66.98 21.21 21.48
N GLY A 364 67.71 22.33 21.49
CA GLY A 364 69.01 22.50 22.16
C GLY A 364 68.94 22.53 23.70
N PHE A 365 67.99 21.81 24.30
CA PHE A 365 67.82 21.69 25.74
C PHE A 365 68.97 20.90 26.38
N ASP A 366 69.29 21.26 27.63
CA ASP A 366 70.19 20.52 28.50
C ASP A 366 69.63 19.11 28.81
N GLU A 367 70.50 18.14 29.11
CA GLU A 367 70.12 16.74 29.28
C GLU A 367 69.06 16.54 30.38
N ALA A 368 69.17 17.27 31.48
CA ALA A 368 68.21 17.21 32.58
C ALA A 368 66.81 17.68 32.14
N THR A 369 66.76 18.80 31.40
CA THR A 369 65.51 19.35 30.87
C THR A 369 64.89 18.49 29.77
N ARG A 370 65.71 17.84 28.94
CA ARG A 370 65.27 16.89 27.91
C ARG A 370 64.61 15.65 28.53
N ARG A 371 65.21 15.08 29.58
CA ARG A 371 64.64 13.94 30.32
C ARG A 371 63.30 14.30 30.99
N ALA A 372 63.20 15.50 31.56
CA ALA A 372 61.94 15.98 32.13
C ALA A 372 60.84 16.13 31.05
N ALA A 373 61.18 16.70 29.90
CA ALA A 373 60.25 16.85 28.77
C ALA A 373 59.80 15.48 28.20
N GLN A 374 60.71 14.51 28.08
CA GLN A 374 60.37 13.14 27.68
C GLN A 374 59.44 12.45 28.69
N HIS A 375 59.67 12.65 29.98
CA HIS A 375 58.79 12.13 31.02
C HIS A 375 57.39 12.76 30.96
N GLU A 376 57.30 14.06 30.64
CA GLU A 376 56.02 14.73 30.41
C GLU A 376 55.30 14.21 29.15
N LEU A 377 56.04 13.96 28.07
CA LEU A 377 55.52 13.33 26.86
C LEU A 377 54.91 11.95 27.17
N LEU A 378 55.63 11.10 27.92
CA LEU A 378 55.13 9.79 28.35
C LEU A 378 53.88 9.89 29.24
N ARG A 379 53.83 10.87 30.15
CA ARG A 379 52.62 11.14 30.96
C ARG A 379 51.41 11.53 30.08
N LYS A 380 51.64 12.33 29.04
CA LYS A 380 50.60 12.72 28.08
C LYS A 380 50.15 11.52 27.24
N GLU A 381 51.08 10.72 26.73
CA GLU A 381 50.81 9.49 25.97
C GLU A 381 49.98 8.50 26.81
N THR A 382 50.41 8.19 28.03
CA THR A 382 49.69 7.27 28.92
C THR A 382 48.28 7.76 29.25
N LYS A 383 48.10 9.07 29.46
CA LYS A 383 46.76 9.66 29.64
C LYS A 383 45.88 9.50 28.40
N LEU A 384 46.45 9.72 27.20
CA LEU A 384 45.72 9.56 25.94
C LEU A 384 45.35 8.08 25.68
N LEU A 385 46.26 7.14 25.94
CA LEU A 385 45.96 5.70 25.86
C LEU A 385 44.84 5.30 26.82
N GLN A 386 44.88 5.77 28.07
CA GLN A 386 43.79 5.54 29.04
C GLN A 386 42.45 6.11 28.56
N THR A 387 42.45 7.27 27.89
CA THR A 387 41.21 7.81 27.31
C THR A 387 40.70 6.97 26.15
N ILE A 388 41.59 6.48 25.28
CA ILE A 388 41.22 5.58 24.18
C ILE A 388 40.63 4.28 24.74
N ASP A 389 41.21 3.71 25.80
CA ASP A 389 40.67 2.50 26.43
C ASP A 389 39.28 2.72 27.05
N LYS A 390 39.03 3.88 27.67
CA LYS A 390 37.69 4.26 28.15
C LYS A 390 36.69 4.36 27.00
N LEU A 391 37.07 5.01 25.90
CA LEU A 391 36.25 5.09 24.70
C LEU A 391 35.98 3.71 24.11
N LYS A 392 36.95 2.80 24.14
CA LYS A 392 36.78 1.41 23.68
C LYS A 392 35.77 0.64 24.53
N ILE A 393 35.80 0.80 25.85
CA ILE A 393 34.81 0.20 26.75
C ILE A 393 33.41 0.76 26.45
N GLN A 394 33.28 2.07 26.32
CA GLN A 394 32.01 2.74 26.00
C GLN A 394 31.47 2.35 24.61
N ALA A 395 32.35 2.25 23.62
CA ALA A 395 32.01 1.76 22.29
C ALA A 395 31.56 0.30 22.35
N HIS A 396 32.24 -0.55 23.11
CA HIS A 396 31.85 -1.95 23.27
C HIS A 396 30.46 -2.11 23.90
N THR A 397 30.13 -1.32 24.93
CA THR A 397 28.79 -1.34 25.55
C THR A 397 27.72 -0.82 24.58
N SER A 398 27.95 0.31 23.91
CA SER A 398 27.02 0.86 22.91
C SER A 398 26.84 -0.06 21.70
N ASN A 399 27.91 -0.66 21.21
CA ASN A 399 27.86 -1.63 20.12
C ASN A 399 27.14 -2.92 20.53
N ARG A 400 27.29 -3.37 21.79
CA ARG A 400 26.54 -4.52 22.31
C ARG A 400 25.04 -4.21 22.33
N ASP A 401 24.66 -3.02 22.80
CA ASP A 401 23.26 -2.57 22.79
C ASP A 401 22.69 -2.47 21.37
N ALA A 402 23.44 -1.90 20.43
CA ALA A 402 23.05 -1.82 19.03
C ALA A 402 22.90 -3.21 18.39
N LYS A 403 23.80 -4.16 18.72
CA LYS A 403 23.70 -5.55 18.26
C LYS A 403 22.47 -6.26 18.81
N ILE A 404 22.16 -6.06 20.10
CA ILE A 404 20.95 -6.63 20.71
C ILE A 404 19.72 -6.06 20.00
N LYS A 405 19.64 -4.73 19.83
CA LYS A 405 18.52 -4.09 19.13
C LYS A 405 18.36 -4.61 17.70
N SER A 406 19.43 -4.65 16.92
CA SER A 406 19.42 -5.19 15.55
C SER A 406 19.03 -6.67 15.49
N LYS A 407 19.46 -7.48 16.47
CA LYS A 407 19.05 -8.89 16.59
C LYS A 407 17.54 -9.01 16.86
N LEU A 408 16.99 -8.22 17.78
CA LEU A 408 15.56 -8.21 18.09
C LEU A 408 14.73 -7.72 16.88
N GLU A 409 15.16 -6.65 16.22
CA GLU A 409 14.54 -6.14 14.99
C GLU A 409 14.56 -7.18 13.87
N SER A 410 15.66 -7.93 13.72
CA SER A 410 15.74 -8.99 12.71
C SER A 410 14.84 -10.19 13.03
N MET A 411 14.52 -10.46 14.30
CA MET A 411 13.55 -11.51 14.70
C MET A 411 12.10 -11.07 14.48
N SER A 412 11.80 -9.77 14.60
CA SER A 412 10.45 -9.22 14.46
C SER A 412 10.07 -8.86 13.01
N GLN A 413 11.04 -8.86 12.08
CA GLN A 413 10.79 -8.55 10.67
C GLN A 413 9.81 -9.53 10.01
N PRO A 414 8.89 -9.03 9.16
CA PRO A 414 7.99 -9.88 8.38
C PRO A 414 8.77 -10.75 7.40
N LYS A 415 8.22 -11.93 7.08
CA LYS A 415 8.82 -12.82 6.08
C LYS A 415 8.45 -12.31 4.69
N VAL A 416 9.43 -12.21 3.82
CA VAL A 416 9.23 -11.82 2.41
C VAL A 416 9.09 -13.10 1.58
N TRP A 417 7.94 -13.29 0.95
CA TRP A 417 7.67 -14.41 0.06
C TRP A 417 7.68 -13.92 -1.38
N ALA A 418 8.56 -14.49 -2.20
CA ALA A 418 8.59 -14.22 -3.63
C ALA A 418 7.49 -15.05 -4.31
N GLN A 419 6.61 -14.37 -5.03
CA GLN A 419 5.62 -15.00 -5.89
C GLN A 419 6.26 -15.42 -7.22
N GLY A 420 5.65 -16.38 -7.92
CA GLY A 420 6.12 -16.83 -9.24
C GLY A 420 6.16 -15.71 -10.29
N ASP A 421 5.41 -14.64 -10.07
CA ASP A 421 5.30 -13.47 -10.96
C ASP A 421 6.40 -12.40 -10.72
N GLY A 422 7.33 -12.64 -9.79
CA GLY A 422 8.41 -11.72 -9.44
C GLY A 422 8.02 -10.63 -8.43
N GLU A 423 6.76 -10.58 -8.01
CA GLU A 423 6.27 -9.72 -6.93
C GLU A 423 6.61 -10.34 -5.55
N THR A 424 6.97 -9.50 -4.57
CA THR A 424 7.28 -9.94 -3.21
C THR A 424 6.18 -9.53 -2.25
N THR A 425 5.59 -10.49 -1.53
CA THR A 425 4.60 -10.25 -0.48
C THR A 425 5.25 -10.32 0.90
N THR A 426 4.97 -9.35 1.77
CA THR A 426 5.43 -9.35 3.17
C THR A 426 4.36 -9.97 4.06
N VAL A 427 4.68 -11.09 4.72
CA VAL A 427 3.76 -11.85 5.56
C VAL A 427 4.23 -11.80 7.02
N HIS A 428 3.35 -11.33 7.90
CA HIS A 428 3.51 -11.47 9.34
C HIS A 428 3.00 -12.84 9.77
N THR A 429 3.91 -13.69 10.23
CA THR A 429 3.58 -14.98 10.86
C THR A 429 3.31 -14.79 12.36
N PRO A 430 2.55 -15.69 13.01
CA PRO A 430 2.32 -15.63 14.46
C PRO A 430 3.64 -15.63 15.26
N PHE A 431 4.71 -16.22 14.73
CA PHE A 431 6.02 -16.20 15.37
C PHE A 431 6.72 -14.84 15.27
N THR A 432 6.61 -14.16 14.12
CA THR A 432 7.16 -12.82 13.92
C THR A 432 6.37 -11.74 14.68
N THR A 433 5.05 -11.92 14.84
CA THR A 433 4.24 -11.01 15.68
C THR A 433 4.60 -11.18 17.16
N ARG A 434 4.71 -12.42 17.64
CA ARG A 434 5.19 -12.72 19.00
C ARG A 434 6.59 -12.17 19.25
N ALA A 435 7.52 -12.34 18.29
CA ALA A 435 8.87 -11.78 18.40
C ALA A 435 8.87 -10.25 18.46
N LYS A 436 7.93 -9.59 17.76
CA LYS A 436 7.72 -8.14 17.83
C LYS A 436 7.20 -7.69 19.19
N GLU A 437 6.17 -8.36 19.72
CA GLU A 437 5.64 -8.10 21.06
C GLU A 437 6.73 -8.23 22.14
N LEU A 438 7.53 -9.29 22.07
CA LEU A 438 8.66 -9.51 22.99
C LEU A 438 9.74 -8.43 22.87
N MET A 439 10.05 -7.97 21.65
CA MET A 439 10.96 -6.85 21.41
C MET A 439 10.42 -5.56 22.04
N ASP A 440 9.13 -5.28 21.85
CA ASP A 440 8.47 -4.09 22.36
C ASP A 440 8.48 -4.09 23.90
N LEU A 441 8.18 -5.22 24.54
CA LEU A 441 8.30 -5.40 26.00
C LEU A 441 9.74 -5.22 26.50
N TYR A 442 10.74 -5.71 25.76
CA TYR A 442 12.15 -5.52 26.14
C TYR A 442 12.55 -4.06 26.05
N SER A 443 12.08 -3.35 25.01
CA SER A 443 12.29 -1.92 24.87
C SER A 443 11.63 -1.16 26.02
N GLY A 444 10.39 -1.52 26.38
CA GLY A 444 9.64 -0.98 27.52
C GLY A 444 10.36 -1.16 28.85
N LEU A 445 10.95 -2.33 29.11
CA LEU A 445 11.75 -2.57 30.31
C LEU A 445 12.99 -1.67 30.41
N ARG A 446 13.55 -1.25 29.27
CA ARG A 446 14.78 -0.43 29.18
C ARG A 446 14.52 1.08 29.10
N LEU A 447 13.29 1.52 28.87
CA LEU A 447 12.97 2.95 28.79
C LEU A 447 13.23 3.64 30.15
N PRO A 448 14.07 4.69 30.20
CA PRO A 448 14.17 5.53 31.38
C PRO A 448 12.98 6.50 31.44
N LEU A 449 12.62 6.98 32.64
CA LEU A 449 11.67 8.09 32.86
C LEU A 449 10.19 7.77 32.60
N LEU A 450 9.75 6.53 32.83
CA LEU A 450 8.31 6.22 32.88
C LEU A 450 7.68 6.78 34.16
N THR A 451 6.40 7.13 34.08
CA THR A 451 5.60 7.35 35.30
C THR A 451 5.50 6.03 36.08
N VAL A 452 5.17 6.11 37.38
CA VAL A 452 5.06 4.90 38.22
C VAL A 452 4.01 3.95 37.65
N ASP A 453 2.87 4.50 37.20
CA ASP A 453 1.75 3.73 36.66
C ASP A 453 2.13 3.07 35.33
N GLU A 454 2.70 3.83 34.38
CA GLU A 454 3.21 3.26 33.11
C GLU A 454 4.24 2.15 33.36
N ARG A 455 5.11 2.31 34.37
CA ARG A 455 6.10 1.30 34.72
C ARG A 455 5.45 0.05 35.28
N LEU A 456 4.46 0.19 36.16
CA LEU A 456 3.71 -0.94 36.71
C LEU A 456 2.96 -1.68 35.61
N ASP A 457 2.40 -0.97 34.64
CA ASP A 457 1.75 -1.58 33.48
C ASP A 457 2.73 -2.39 32.64
N VAL A 458 3.90 -1.84 32.29
CA VAL A 458 4.93 -2.61 31.56
C VAL A 458 5.35 -3.85 32.35
N LEU A 459 5.54 -3.74 33.67
CA LEU A 459 5.87 -4.86 34.53
C LEU A 459 4.76 -5.92 34.56
N LEU A 460 3.49 -5.51 34.54
CA LEU A 460 2.33 -6.39 34.48
C LEU A 460 2.28 -7.18 33.16
N HIS A 461 2.47 -6.50 32.03
CA HIS A 461 2.49 -7.15 30.71
C HIS A 461 3.66 -8.14 30.58
N VAL A 462 4.84 -7.78 31.08
CA VAL A 462 5.99 -8.71 31.15
C VAL A 462 5.68 -9.90 32.07
N LYS A 463 5.02 -9.66 33.21
CA LYS A 463 4.64 -10.73 34.14
C LYS A 463 3.67 -11.74 33.50
N TRP A 464 2.69 -11.27 32.74
CA TRP A 464 1.73 -12.15 32.06
C TRP A 464 2.39 -12.97 30.95
N THR A 465 3.20 -12.35 30.09
CA THR A 465 3.90 -13.06 29.01
C THR A 465 4.90 -14.12 29.52
N VAL A 466 5.57 -13.84 30.63
CA VAL A 466 6.53 -14.77 31.26
C VAL A 466 5.82 -15.93 31.98
N LYS A 467 4.61 -15.69 32.50
CA LYS A 467 3.79 -16.72 33.17
C LYS A 467 3.19 -17.77 32.23
N GLU A 468 3.26 -17.56 30.92
CA GLU A 468 2.91 -18.61 29.94
C GLU A 468 3.77 -19.87 30.10
N PHE A 469 4.96 -19.75 30.70
CA PHE A 469 5.89 -20.86 30.88
C PHE A 469 6.38 -20.97 32.33
N ASP A 470 6.33 -22.19 32.87
CA ASP A 470 6.81 -22.47 34.22
C ASP A 470 8.23 -23.06 34.19
N CYS A 471 9.25 -22.22 34.36
CA CYS A 471 10.64 -22.63 34.49
C CYS A 471 11.39 -21.80 35.55
N ASN A 472 12.61 -22.21 35.90
CA ASN A 472 13.40 -21.49 36.91
C ASN A 472 13.72 -20.04 36.48
N LEU A 473 13.93 -19.81 35.18
CA LEU A 473 14.16 -18.47 34.62
C LEU A 473 12.92 -17.57 34.80
N THR A 474 11.73 -18.08 34.48
CA THR A 474 10.47 -17.30 34.56
C THR A 474 10.11 -17.01 36.02
N ARG A 475 10.37 -17.94 36.95
CA ARG A 475 10.20 -17.71 38.41
C ARG A 475 11.10 -16.60 38.94
N GLU A 476 12.39 -16.63 38.59
CA GLU A 476 13.32 -15.57 39.00
C GLU A 476 12.91 -14.20 38.46
N MET A 477 12.42 -14.16 37.22
CA MET A 477 11.90 -12.94 36.62
C MET A 477 10.67 -12.40 37.34
N VAL A 478 9.69 -13.27 37.64
CA VAL A 478 8.47 -12.88 38.38
C VAL A 478 8.82 -12.35 39.77
N ASP A 479 9.74 -13.01 40.48
CA ASP A 479 10.23 -12.54 41.79
C ASP A 479 10.87 -11.15 41.71
N LEU A 480 11.64 -10.87 40.65
CA LEU A 480 12.25 -9.56 40.44
C LEU A 480 11.20 -8.49 40.09
N ILE A 481 10.20 -8.84 39.28
CA ILE A 481 9.09 -7.95 38.94
C ILE A 481 8.30 -7.58 40.19
N ASP A 482 7.96 -8.56 41.03
CA ASP A 482 7.18 -8.34 42.25
C ASP A 482 7.94 -7.51 43.27
N ARG A 483 9.27 -7.70 43.37
CA ARG A 483 10.15 -6.83 44.17
C ARG A 483 10.23 -5.41 43.62
N GLU A 484 10.29 -5.23 42.30
CA GLU A 484 10.30 -3.89 41.69
C GLU A 484 8.97 -3.18 41.97
N ALA A 485 7.84 -3.85 41.74
CA ALA A 485 6.50 -3.31 41.98
C ALA A 485 6.28 -2.93 43.45
N ASP A 486 6.65 -3.80 44.39
CA ASP A 486 6.53 -3.51 45.83
C ASP A 486 7.36 -2.29 46.24
N MET A 487 8.58 -2.16 45.72
CA MET A 487 9.41 -1.00 46.04
C MET A 487 8.95 0.29 45.36
N LEU A 488 8.36 0.22 44.16
CA LEU A 488 7.72 1.35 43.48
C LEU A 488 6.49 1.84 44.26
N ASN A 489 5.62 0.92 44.68
CA ASN A 489 4.45 1.22 45.51
C ASN A 489 4.82 1.84 46.87
N ARG A 490 6.00 1.51 47.41
CA ARG A 490 6.57 2.12 48.62
C ARG A 490 7.27 3.47 48.39
N GLY A 491 7.28 3.98 47.15
CA GLY A 491 7.88 5.27 46.80
C GLY A 491 9.40 5.33 46.93
N ARG A 492 10.11 4.21 46.74
CA ARG A 492 11.59 4.22 46.77
C ARG A 492 12.16 4.98 45.57
N PRO A 493 13.29 5.69 45.73
CA PRO A 493 13.87 6.48 44.64
C PRO A 493 14.41 5.57 43.53
N GLU A 494 14.25 6.01 42.27
CA GLU A 494 14.60 5.21 41.09
C GLU A 494 16.06 4.75 41.03
N LYS A 495 16.97 5.51 41.64
CA LYS A 495 18.40 5.19 41.71
C LYS A 495 18.65 3.84 42.40
N SER A 496 17.76 3.42 43.30
CA SER A 496 17.86 2.12 43.98
C SER A 496 17.55 0.94 43.06
N PHE A 497 16.80 1.14 41.97
CA PHE A 497 16.37 0.09 41.05
C PHE A 497 17.35 -0.22 39.92
N VAL A 498 18.43 0.56 39.77
CA VAL A 498 19.34 0.42 38.61
C VAL A 498 19.89 -1.00 38.47
N GLY A 499 20.28 -1.63 39.59
CA GLY A 499 20.77 -3.01 39.59
C GLY A 499 19.68 -4.02 39.25
N LEU A 500 18.49 -3.87 39.87
CA LEU A 500 17.35 -4.74 39.65
C LEU A 500 16.86 -4.67 38.20
N ARG A 501 16.59 -3.46 37.68
CA ARG A 501 16.14 -3.23 36.29
C ARG A 501 17.12 -3.82 35.28
N LYS A 502 18.43 -3.67 35.50
CA LYS A 502 19.46 -4.29 34.65
C LYS A 502 19.41 -5.82 34.69
N ARG A 503 19.25 -6.42 35.87
CA ARG A 503 19.12 -7.88 36.01
C ARG A 503 17.86 -8.38 35.31
N LEU A 504 16.71 -7.75 35.55
CA LEU A 504 15.43 -8.10 34.92
C LEU A 504 15.52 -8.00 33.39
N ALA A 505 16.06 -6.91 32.85
CA ALA A 505 16.23 -6.76 31.40
C ALA A 505 17.17 -7.82 30.80
N ASN A 506 18.25 -8.18 31.50
CA ASN A 506 19.16 -9.23 31.03
C ASN A 506 18.52 -10.62 31.06
N LEU A 507 17.74 -10.94 32.10
CA LEU A 507 16.99 -12.21 32.19
C LEU A 507 15.89 -12.26 31.13
N PHE A 508 15.20 -11.14 30.88
CA PHE A 508 14.22 -11.07 29.80
C PHE A 508 14.87 -11.23 28.43
N LEU A 509 16.06 -10.68 28.22
CA LEU A 509 16.80 -10.92 26.99
C LEU A 509 17.11 -12.41 26.81
N GLN A 510 17.54 -13.10 27.88
CA GLN A 510 17.77 -14.55 27.85
C GLN A 510 16.48 -15.33 27.53
N PHE A 511 15.34 -14.90 28.08
CA PHE A 511 14.02 -15.46 27.76
C PHE A 511 13.72 -15.32 26.26
N ILE A 512 13.91 -14.13 25.67
CA ILE A 512 13.68 -13.89 24.23
C ILE A 512 14.64 -14.68 23.33
N GLU A 513 15.87 -14.93 23.79
CA GLU A 513 16.88 -15.69 23.04
C GLU A 513 16.67 -17.21 23.09
N THR A 514 15.74 -17.70 23.93
CA THR A 514 15.47 -19.14 24.07
C THR A 514 14.40 -19.58 23.04
N PRO A 515 14.69 -20.57 22.16
CA PRO A 515 13.78 -21.01 21.11
C PRO A 515 12.42 -21.50 21.59
N GLU A 516 12.37 -22.07 22.80
CA GLU A 516 11.14 -22.58 23.43
C GLU A 516 10.10 -21.46 23.65
N PHE A 517 10.56 -20.24 23.97
CA PHE A 517 9.70 -19.09 24.24
C PHE A 517 9.51 -18.19 23.01
N ASN A 518 10.53 -18.14 22.15
CA ASN A 518 10.54 -17.40 20.89
C ASN A 518 11.09 -18.26 19.75
N PRO A 519 10.22 -18.87 18.92
CA PRO A 519 10.64 -19.73 17.82
C PRO A 519 11.55 -19.04 16.79
N GLU A 520 11.44 -17.72 16.60
CA GLU A 520 12.31 -16.97 15.66
C GLU A 520 13.76 -16.83 16.18
N ALA A 521 14.00 -17.04 17.48
CA ALA A 521 15.35 -17.02 18.06
C ALA A 521 16.23 -18.18 17.56
N MET A 522 15.61 -19.28 17.10
CA MET A 522 16.31 -20.45 16.58
C MET A 522 17.26 -20.11 15.42
N LYS A 523 16.91 -19.12 14.59
CA LYS A 523 17.73 -18.66 13.46
C LYS A 523 19.09 -18.07 13.89
N PHE A 524 19.18 -17.58 15.11
CA PHE A 524 20.34 -16.86 15.63
C PHE A 524 21.17 -17.69 16.61
N GLN A 525 20.77 -18.94 16.89
CA GLN A 525 21.53 -19.84 17.75
C GLN A 525 22.68 -20.50 16.99
N LYS A 526 23.88 -20.54 17.60
CA LYS A 526 25.09 -21.12 16.99
C LYS A 526 25.16 -22.66 17.14
N VAL A 527 24.05 -23.37 16.95
CA VAL A 527 24.05 -24.85 16.98
C VAL A 527 24.17 -25.37 15.54
N SER A 528 24.92 -26.46 15.34
CA SER A 528 25.06 -27.07 14.01
C SER A 528 23.70 -27.51 13.48
N ARG A 529 23.42 -27.14 12.24
CA ARG A 529 22.15 -27.39 11.53
C ARG A 529 21.76 -28.88 11.50
N GLU A 530 22.75 -29.76 11.59
CA GLU A 530 22.61 -31.23 11.57
C GLU A 530 21.75 -31.82 12.70
N PHE A 531 21.63 -31.16 13.85
CA PHE A 531 20.77 -31.64 14.94
C PHE A 531 19.29 -31.31 14.75
N TYR A 532 18.95 -30.35 13.90
CA TYR A 532 17.57 -29.91 13.66
C TYR A 532 16.86 -30.71 12.56
N ASP A 533 17.59 -31.22 11.58
CA ASP A 533 17.02 -32.07 10.52
C ASP A 533 16.50 -33.42 11.06
N GLN A 534 16.82 -33.78 12.31
CA GLN A 534 16.28 -34.97 12.98
C GLN A 534 14.90 -34.74 13.61
N THR A 535 14.50 -33.50 13.87
CA THR A 535 13.21 -33.17 14.52
C THR A 535 12.14 -32.78 13.50
N GLY A 536 11.89 -33.63 12.49
CA GLY A 536 10.63 -33.79 11.73
C GLY A 536 9.84 -32.57 11.22
N THR A 537 10.36 -31.34 11.29
CA THR A 537 9.66 -30.11 10.97
C THR A 537 10.40 -29.41 9.86
N HIS A 538 10.21 -29.91 8.64
CA HIS A 538 10.65 -29.17 7.46
C HIS A 538 9.81 -27.89 7.33
N PRO A 539 10.42 -26.69 7.31
CA PRO A 539 9.74 -25.53 6.78
C PRO A 539 9.49 -25.77 5.29
N LEU A 540 8.24 -25.64 4.86
CA LEU A 540 7.84 -25.71 3.45
C LEU A 540 8.75 -24.81 2.61
N SER A 541 9.43 -25.45 1.65
CA SER A 541 10.27 -24.94 0.57
C SER A 541 10.77 -23.48 0.67
N THR A 542 12.05 -23.33 0.99
CA THR A 542 12.84 -22.22 0.43
C THR A 542 13.60 -22.78 -0.76
N VAL A 543 13.11 -22.51 -1.97
CA VAL A 543 13.84 -22.86 -3.19
C VAL A 543 15.11 -22.00 -3.25
N PRO A 544 16.32 -22.59 -3.29
CA PRO A 544 17.53 -21.82 -3.47
C PRO A 544 17.58 -21.24 -4.87
N ILE A 545 17.66 -19.91 -4.97
CA ILE A 545 17.90 -19.20 -6.24
C ILE A 545 19.30 -19.59 -6.72
N LYS A 546 19.37 -20.42 -7.77
CA LYS A 546 20.60 -20.61 -8.54
C LYS A 546 20.95 -19.27 -9.18
N ALA A 547 22.05 -18.68 -8.74
CA ALA A 547 22.73 -17.63 -9.47
C ALA A 547 23.08 -18.17 -10.87
N LEU A 548 22.42 -17.65 -11.89
CA LEU A 548 22.82 -17.84 -13.27
C LEU A 548 23.98 -16.88 -13.54
N GLY A 549 25.19 -17.44 -13.63
CA GLY A 549 26.32 -16.77 -14.25
C GLY A 549 26.16 -16.78 -15.76
N SER A 550 26.13 -15.59 -16.35
CA SER A 550 26.67 -15.17 -17.66
C SER A 550 26.52 -13.67 -17.75
#